data_AF-A0A170WFW5-F1
#
_entry.id   AF-A0A170WFW5-F1
#
_cell.length_a   1.000
_cell.length_b   1.000
_cell.length_c   1.000
_cell.angle_alpha   90.00
_cell.angle_beta   90.00
_cell.angle_gamma   90.00
#
_symmetry.space_group_name_H-M   'P 1'
#
loop_
_entity.id
_entity.type
_entity.pdbx_description
1 polymer ?
#
loop_
_entity_poly.entity_id
_entity_poly.type
_entity_poly.pdbx_seq_one_letter_code
_entity_poly.pdbx_strand_id
1 'polypeptide(L)' 'MQPEEFTTQSDAESWIGEHWRELRDGGADQVRLFEDGTEVYGPMSLHADQS' A
#
# COMPACT_ATOMS: atom_id res chain seq x y z
N MET A 1 -7.91 -8.94 -4.59
CA MET A 1 -7.95 -7.87 -5.61
C MET A 1 -6.56 -7.79 -6.23
N GLN A 2 -6.43 -7.70 -7.55
CA GLN A 2 -5.16 -7.32 -8.16
C GLN A 2 -5.13 -5.78 -8.18
N PRO A 3 -4.05 -5.11 -7.72
CA PRO A 3 -3.96 -3.66 -7.84
C PRO A 3 -3.90 -3.28 -9.32
N GLU A 4 -4.59 -2.20 -9.68
CA GLU A 4 -4.46 -1.56 -10.99
C GLU A 4 -3.08 -0.89 -11.11
N GLU A 5 -2.61 -0.64 -12.34
CA GLU A 5 -1.41 0.16 -12.53
C GLU A 5 -1.69 1.60 -12.10
N PHE A 6 -0.91 2.12 -11.15
CA PHE A 6 -1.03 3.50 -10.68
C PHE A 6 -0.21 4.43 -11.56
N THR A 7 -0.81 5.52 -12.02
CA THR A 7 -0.12 6.55 -12.83
C THR A 7 0.80 7.44 -12.00
N THR A 8 0.56 7.55 -10.70
CA THR A 8 1.39 8.34 -9.77
C THR A 8 1.52 7.65 -8.41
N GLN A 9 2.56 8.02 -7.65
CA GLN A 9 2.70 7.59 -6.25
C GLN A 9 1.50 8.00 -5.40
N SER A 10 0.96 9.22 -5.57
CA SER A 10 -0.20 9.69 -4.79
C SER A 10 -1.46 8.87 -5.08
N ASP A 11 -1.62 8.35 -6.30
CA ASP A 11 -2.73 7.44 -6.63
C ASP A 11 -2.57 6.11 -5.88
N ALA A 12 -1.35 5.56 -5.86
CA ALA A 12 -1.04 4.34 -5.13
C ALA A 12 -1.24 4.49 -3.61
N GLU A 13 -0.80 5.62 -3.04
CA GLU A 13 -0.98 5.94 -1.63
C GLU A 13 -2.47 6.13 -1.28
N SER A 14 -3.24 6.77 -2.15
CA SER A 14 -4.68 6.93 -1.97
C SER A 14 -5.39 5.58 -1.97
N TRP A 15 -5.06 4.70 -2.91
CA TRP A 15 -5.60 3.33 -2.97
C TRP A 15 -5.26 2.50 -1.73
N ILE A 16 -4.02 2.59 -1.24
CA ILE A 16 -3.62 1.95 0.03
C ILE A 16 -4.51 2.47 1.16
N GLY A 17 -4.72 3.79 1.24
CA GLY A 17 -5.57 4.43 2.25
C GLY A 17 -7.05 4.01 2.18
N GLU A 18 -7.54 3.63 1.02
CA GLU A 18 -8.91 3.12 0.83
C GLU A 18 -9.02 1.64 1.20
N HIS A 19 -8.03 0.83 0.79
CA HIS A 19 -8.07 -0.64 0.89
C HIS A 19 -7.25 -1.24 2.03
N TRP A 20 -6.61 -0.44 2.89
CA TRP A 20 -5.71 -0.95 3.94
C TRP A 20 -6.34 -2.02 4.84
N ARG A 21 -7.65 -1.89 5.15
CA ARG A 21 -8.36 -2.88 5.98
C ARG A 21 -8.49 -4.21 5.27
N GLU A 22 -8.85 -4.20 3.99
CA GLU A 22 -8.97 -5.42 3.18
C GLU A 22 -7.62 -6.09 2.99
N LEU A 23 -6.56 -5.31 2.77
CA LEU A 23 -5.19 -5.81 2.68
C LEU A 23 -4.75 -6.48 3.98
N ARG A 24 -4.99 -5.81 5.11
CA ARG A 24 -4.70 -6.33 6.46
C ARG A 24 -5.52 -7.59 6.77
N ASP A 25 -6.81 -7.58 6.49
CA ASP A 25 -7.69 -8.72 6.71
C ASP A 25 -7.32 -9.89 5.76
N GLY A 26 -6.69 -9.58 4.62
CA GLY A 26 -6.02 -10.54 3.74
C GLY A 26 -4.65 -11.03 4.22
N GLY A 27 -4.16 -10.56 5.37
CA GLY A 27 -2.90 -10.99 6.00
C GLY A 27 -1.68 -10.15 5.63
N ALA A 28 -1.84 -9.01 4.96
CA ALA A 28 -0.71 -8.10 4.69
C ALA A 28 -0.39 -7.24 5.92
N ASP A 29 0.88 -7.22 6.33
CA ASP A 29 1.34 -6.39 7.47
C ASP A 29 1.83 -5.01 7.04
N GLN A 30 2.38 -4.90 5.84
CA GLN A 30 3.06 -3.70 5.36
C GLN A 30 3.03 -3.61 3.84
N VAL A 31 3.13 -2.40 3.33
CA VAL A 31 3.16 -2.09 1.90
C VAL A 31 4.46 -1.38 1.52
N ARG A 32 4.88 -1.63 0.27
CA ARG A 32 6.00 -0.98 -0.41
C ARG A 32 5.56 -0.63 -1.82
N LEU A 33 5.97 0.53 -2.32
CA LEU A 33 5.72 0.92 -3.70
C LEU A 33 7.01 0.77 -4.50
N PHE A 34 6.87 0.26 -5.72
CA PHE A 34 7.97 0.08 -6.65
C PHE A 34 7.67 0.81 -7.96
N GLU A 35 8.67 1.47 -8.52
CA GLU A 35 8.67 2.03 -9.87
C GLU A 35 9.82 1.38 -10.65
N ASP A 36 9.52 0.73 -11.77
CA ASP A 36 10.49 -0.01 -12.60
C ASP A 36 11.38 -1.00 -11.79
N GLY A 37 10.78 -1.65 -10.79
CA GLY A 37 11.48 -2.60 -9.91
C GLY A 37 12.34 -1.95 -8.82
N THR A 38 12.36 -0.63 -8.73
CA THR A 38 13.03 0.13 -7.67
C THR A 38 12.03 0.50 -6.58
N GLU A 39 12.33 0.19 -5.31
CA GLU A 39 11.49 0.63 -4.19
C GLU A 39 11.56 2.15 -4.07
N VAL A 40 10.41 2.81 -4.21
CA VAL A 40 10.29 4.28 -4.11
C VAL A 40 9.62 4.72 -2.81
N TYR A 41 8.96 3.79 -2.10
CA TYR A 41 8.28 4.08 -0.83
C TYR A 41 8.12 2.84 0.05
N GLY A 42 8.26 3.02 1.37
CA GLY A 42 8.00 2.01 2.39
C GLY A 42 9.22 1.65 3.26
N PRO A 43 9.09 0.60 4.11
CA PRO A 43 7.86 -0.12 4.41
C PRO A 43 6.89 0.73 5.26
N MET A 44 5.61 0.74 4.89
CA MET A 44 4.54 1.35 5.67
C MET A 44 3.67 0.27 6.29
N SER A 45 3.46 0.35 7.61
CA SER A 45 2.59 -0.57 8.34
C SER A 45 1.12 -0.39 7.94
N LEU A 46 0.41 -1.50 7.71
CA LEU A 46 -1.05 -1.54 7.56
C LEU A 46 -1.78 -1.71 8.90
N HIS A 47 -1.03 -1.89 9.98
CA HIS A 47 -1.58 -1.82 11.33
C HIS A 47 -1.72 -0.36 11.69
N ALA A 48 -2.97 0.10 11.87
CA ALA A 48 -3.24 1.41 12.43
C ALA A 48 -2.46 1.54 13.74
N ASP A 49 -1.73 2.64 13.90
CA ASP A 49 -1.10 3.00 15.16
C ASP A 49 -2.21 3.20 16.18
N GLN A 50 -2.45 2.18 17.00
CA GLN A 50 -3.37 2.25 18.13
C GLN A 50 -2.61 2.97 19.25
N SER A 51 -2.46 4.29 19.13
CA SER A 51 -1.97 5.15 20.21
C SER A 51 -3.07 5.52 21.19
#